data_AF-A7SVQ0-F1
#
_entry.id   AF-A7SVQ0-F1
#
_cell.length_a   1.000
_cell.length_b   1.000
_cell.length_c   1.000
_cell.angle_alpha   90.00
_cell.angle_beta   90.00
_cell.angle_gamma   90.00
#
_symmetry.space_group_name_H-M   'P 1'
#
loop_
_entity.id
_entity.type
_entity.pdbx_description
1 polymer ?
#
loop_
_entity_poly.entity_id
_entity_poly.type
_entity_poly.pdbx_seq_one_letter_code
_entity_poly.pdbx_strand_id
1 'polypeptide(L)'
;FSGYFKSVVQDGHQHSLQFLSTSNVNLSRAGRPLLARFFQRVELSIDNENVNLTDVVLEFFGGSFPLLYKYASGRSEHLSSRYEKCLRDRMEDIQPFGDHPKQIANGLIEVIKPVQVYLDSLTFAMKIIDGSRLLSFTTGCDPVLLQMTYCSLCKGLSETLKPCHQYCLEVMEKCLAPTLQLQKYWKVYFESLDSLASSLAGEKSV
;
A
#
# COMPACT_ATOMS: atom_id res chain seq x y z
N PHE A 1 -7.68 -1.56 5.88
CA PHE A 1 -6.84 -0.48 5.33
C PHE A 1 -6.98 -0.33 3.82
N SER A 2 -6.83 -1.38 2.99
CA SER A 2 -7.03 -1.28 1.53
C SER A 2 -8.35 -0.59 1.13
N GLY A 3 -9.47 -0.95 1.77
CA GLY A 3 -10.78 -0.34 1.51
C GLY A 3 -10.84 1.19 1.71
N TYR A 4 -10.05 1.76 2.61
CA TYR A 4 -9.97 3.22 2.81
C TYR A 4 -9.27 3.90 1.63
N PHE A 5 -8.13 3.37 1.18
CA PHE A 5 -7.44 3.96 0.02
C PHE A 5 -8.28 3.83 -1.27
N LYS A 6 -9.01 2.73 -1.42
CA LYS A 6 -9.98 2.59 -2.51
C LYS A 6 -11.12 3.60 -2.45
N SER A 7 -11.65 3.91 -1.26
CA SER A 7 -12.70 4.93 -1.14
C SER A 7 -12.18 6.31 -1.56
N VAL A 8 -10.93 6.66 -1.23
CA VAL A 8 -10.32 7.93 -1.68
C VAL A 8 -10.24 8.00 -3.21
N VAL A 9 -9.87 6.91 -3.89
CA VAL A 9 -9.87 6.83 -5.36
C VAL A 9 -11.29 6.98 -5.91
N GLN A 10 -12.28 6.37 -5.26
CA GLN A 10 -13.69 6.47 -5.65
C GLN A 10 -14.23 7.91 -5.49
N ASP A 11 -13.85 8.61 -4.42
CA ASP A 11 -14.21 10.02 -4.23
C ASP A 11 -13.59 10.91 -5.32
N GLY A 12 -12.32 10.67 -5.66
CA GLY A 12 -11.66 11.34 -6.79
C GLY A 12 -12.38 11.10 -8.12
N HIS A 13 -12.88 9.88 -8.35
CA HIS A 13 -13.67 9.54 -9.53
C HIS A 13 -14.98 10.34 -9.57
N GLN A 14 -15.71 10.39 -8.45
CA GLN A 14 -16.98 11.12 -8.35
C GLN A 14 -16.78 12.62 -8.60
N HIS A 15 -15.77 13.24 -7.99
CA HIS A 15 -15.44 14.65 -8.22
C HIS A 15 -15.06 14.93 -9.67
N SER A 16 -14.27 14.04 -10.30
CA SER A 16 -13.89 14.18 -11.71
C SER A 16 -15.10 14.10 -12.65
N LEU A 17 -16.02 13.18 -12.36
CA LEU A 17 -17.28 13.07 -13.10
C LEU A 17 -18.17 14.29 -12.92
N GLN A 18 -18.27 14.82 -11.69
CA GLN A 18 -19.06 16.01 -11.39
C GLN A 18 -18.49 17.22 -12.13
N PHE A 19 -17.18 17.44 -12.06
CA PHE A 19 -16.49 18.52 -12.79
C PHE A 19 -16.71 18.43 -14.31
N LEU A 20 -16.59 17.24 -14.88
CA LEU A 20 -16.81 17.05 -16.31
C LEU A 20 -18.27 17.32 -16.72
N SER A 21 -19.22 16.94 -15.84
CA SER A 21 -20.65 17.17 -16.05
C SER A 21 -21.02 18.65 -16.08
N THR A 22 -20.39 19.46 -15.23
CA THR A 22 -20.66 20.90 -15.13
C THR A 22 -19.91 21.71 -16.19
N SER A 23 -18.75 21.23 -16.65
CA SER A 23 -17.89 21.98 -17.58
C SER A 23 -18.38 21.92 -19.03
N ASN A 24 -18.70 20.73 -19.55
CA ASN A 24 -19.16 20.59 -20.93
C ASN A 24 -19.96 19.29 -21.15
N VAL A 25 -21.26 19.43 -21.45
CA VAL A 25 -22.18 18.29 -21.58
C VAL A 25 -21.80 17.34 -22.72
N ASN A 26 -21.26 17.85 -23.83
CA ASN A 26 -20.88 17.03 -24.99
C ASN A 26 -19.61 16.22 -24.72
N LEU A 27 -18.58 16.83 -24.12
CA LEU A 27 -17.38 16.13 -23.67
C LEU A 27 -17.69 15.15 -22.53
N SER A 28 -18.64 15.48 -21.66
CA SER A 28 -19.08 14.63 -20.55
C SER A 28 -19.53 13.24 -20.99
N ARG A 29 -20.33 13.13 -22.05
CA ARG A 29 -20.81 11.80 -22.50
C ARG A 29 -19.66 10.90 -22.98
N ALA A 30 -18.75 11.44 -23.78
CA ALA A 30 -17.64 10.68 -24.34
C ALA A 30 -16.46 10.48 -23.36
N GLY A 31 -16.29 11.39 -22.40
CA GLY A 31 -15.20 11.33 -21.40
C GLY A 31 -15.50 10.41 -20.22
N ARG A 32 -16.78 10.20 -19.86
CA ARG A 32 -17.19 9.30 -18.75
C ARG A 32 -16.56 7.91 -18.80
N PRO A 33 -16.58 7.17 -19.93
CA PRO A 33 -15.97 5.84 -19.99
C PRO A 33 -14.44 5.86 -19.83
N LEU A 34 -13.78 6.94 -20.27
CA LEU A 34 -12.33 7.12 -20.12
C LEU A 34 -11.97 7.34 -18.65
N LEU A 35 -12.70 8.22 -17.95
CA LEU A 35 -12.54 8.44 -16.51
C LEU A 35 -12.83 7.18 -15.72
N ALA A 36 -13.93 6.48 -16.00
CA ALA A 36 -14.30 5.26 -15.29
C ALA A 36 -13.21 4.19 -15.39
N ARG A 37 -12.66 3.97 -16.60
CA ARG A 37 -11.57 3.02 -16.81
C ARG A 37 -10.28 3.45 -16.11
N PHE A 38 -9.93 4.72 -16.18
CA PHE A 38 -8.76 5.27 -15.51
C PHE A 38 -8.82 5.04 -14.00
N PHE A 39 -9.90 5.48 -13.35
CA PHE A 39 -10.08 5.31 -11.91
C PHE A 39 -10.18 3.84 -11.50
N GLN A 40 -10.83 2.99 -12.30
CA GLN A 40 -10.83 1.54 -12.06
C GLN A 40 -9.40 0.97 -12.04
N ARG A 41 -8.54 1.36 -12.99
CA ARG A 41 -7.15 0.88 -13.03
C ARG A 41 -6.30 1.44 -11.88
N VAL A 42 -6.51 2.69 -11.51
CA VAL A 42 -5.87 3.30 -10.33
C VAL A 42 -6.30 2.56 -9.06
N GLU A 43 -7.59 2.26 -8.88
CA GLU A 43 -8.10 1.49 -7.74
C GLU A 43 -7.51 0.08 -7.69
N LEU A 44 -7.41 -0.60 -8.84
CA LEU A 44 -6.77 -1.91 -8.95
C LEU A 44 -5.29 -1.89 -8.55
N SER A 45 -4.59 -0.79 -8.83
CA SER A 45 -3.17 -0.67 -8.47
C SER A 45 -2.95 -0.68 -6.96
N ILE A 46 -3.94 -0.33 -6.13
CA ILE A 46 -3.80 -0.34 -4.67
C ILE A 46 -3.43 -1.73 -4.12
N ASP A 47 -3.98 -2.80 -4.70
CA ASP A 47 -3.72 -4.18 -4.28
C ASP A 47 -2.86 -4.98 -5.28
N ASN A 48 -2.43 -4.36 -6.37
CA ASN A 48 -1.70 -5.05 -7.43
C ASN A 48 -0.55 -4.21 -7.96
N GLU A 49 0.66 -4.50 -7.47
CA GLU A 49 1.88 -3.83 -7.89
C GLU A 49 2.25 -4.04 -9.37
N ASN A 50 1.64 -5.02 -10.06
CA ASN A 50 1.88 -5.26 -11.48
C ASN A 50 1.18 -4.22 -12.38
N VAL A 51 0.31 -3.37 -11.82
CA VAL A 51 -0.33 -2.29 -12.57
C VAL A 51 0.66 -1.14 -12.72
N ASN A 52 1.17 -0.93 -13.94
CA ASN A 52 2.02 0.22 -14.26
C ASN A 52 1.21 1.50 -14.36
N LEU A 53 1.34 2.40 -13.38
CA LEU A 53 0.62 3.67 -13.32
C LEU A 53 0.98 4.62 -14.47
N THR A 54 2.19 4.55 -15.00
CA THR A 54 2.58 5.32 -16.19
C THR A 54 1.74 4.90 -17.39
N ASP A 55 1.58 3.59 -17.61
CA ASP A 55 0.77 3.06 -18.71
C ASP A 55 -0.71 3.41 -18.53
N VAL A 56 -1.23 3.35 -17.28
CA VAL A 56 -2.60 3.77 -16.94
C VAL A 56 -2.86 5.21 -17.36
N VAL A 57 -1.94 6.12 -17.05
CA VAL A 57 -2.06 7.54 -17.37
C VAL A 57 -1.91 7.77 -18.88
N LEU A 58 -0.93 7.15 -19.52
CA LEU A 58 -0.72 7.29 -20.97
C LEU A 58 -1.91 6.74 -21.77
N GLU A 59 -2.51 5.63 -21.37
CA GLU A 59 -3.74 5.11 -21.99
C GLU A 59 -4.92 6.09 -21.84
N PHE A 60 -5.07 6.73 -20.67
CA PHE A 60 -6.11 7.72 -20.44
C PHE A 60 -5.94 8.95 -21.34
N PHE A 61 -4.74 9.52 -21.38
CA PHE A 61 -4.45 10.68 -22.23
C PHE A 61 -4.51 10.33 -23.72
N GLY A 62 -4.00 9.17 -24.11
CA GLY A 62 -4.11 8.64 -25.47
C GLY A 62 -5.58 8.49 -25.89
N GLY A 63 -6.42 7.89 -25.04
CA GLY A 63 -7.85 7.80 -25.29
C GLY A 63 -8.56 9.16 -25.37
N SER A 64 -8.08 10.15 -24.61
CA SER A 64 -8.66 11.49 -24.53
C SER A 64 -8.26 12.39 -25.71
N PHE A 65 -7.09 12.18 -26.32
CA PHE A 65 -6.57 13.08 -27.34
C PHE A 65 -7.46 13.21 -28.59
N PRO A 66 -7.94 12.12 -29.23
CA PRO A 66 -8.84 12.25 -30.37
C PRO A 66 -10.15 13.00 -30.03
N LEU A 67 -10.68 12.77 -28.82
CA LEU A 67 -11.89 13.42 -28.34
C LEU A 67 -11.69 14.94 -28.20
N LEU A 68 -10.60 15.34 -27.54
CA LEU A 68 -10.29 16.74 -27.30
C LEU A 68 -9.84 17.45 -28.58
N TYR A 69 -9.15 16.77 -29.48
CA TYR A 69 -8.81 17.29 -30.80
C TYR A 69 -10.07 17.59 -31.63
N LYS A 70 -11.04 16.65 -31.66
CA LYS A 70 -12.32 16.88 -32.34
C LYS A 70 -13.03 18.11 -31.76
N TYR A 71 -13.06 18.21 -30.43
CA TYR A 71 -13.68 19.34 -29.74
C TYR A 71 -13.00 20.68 -30.06
N ALA A 72 -11.67 20.75 -29.94
CA ALA A 72 -10.90 21.97 -30.17
C ALA A 72 -10.91 22.42 -31.64
N SER A 73 -10.98 21.48 -32.59
CA SER A 73 -11.02 21.78 -34.03
C SER A 73 -12.40 22.23 -34.54
N GLY A 74 -13.44 22.21 -33.71
CA GLY A 74 -14.80 22.61 -34.09
C GLY A 74 -15.44 21.69 -35.16
N ARG A 75 -14.87 20.51 -35.40
CA ARG A 75 -15.34 19.59 -36.43
C ARG A 75 -16.62 18.88 -35.98
N SER A 76 -17.70 19.06 -36.73
CA SER A 76 -18.96 18.33 -36.53
C SER A 76 -18.84 16.87 -36.97
N GLU A 77 -18.06 16.62 -38.03
CA GLU A 77 -17.83 15.29 -38.58
C GLU A 77 -17.08 14.35 -37.63
N HIS A 78 -17.37 13.06 -37.73
CA HIS A 78 -16.64 12.02 -36.99
C HIS A 78 -15.23 11.84 -37.58
N LEU A 79 -14.23 11.77 -36.71
CA LEU A 79 -12.88 11.37 -37.13
C LEU A 79 -12.94 9.90 -37.57
N SER A 80 -12.23 9.56 -38.65
CA SER A 80 -12.11 8.16 -39.04
C SER A 80 -11.30 7.39 -37.99
N SER A 81 -11.61 6.11 -37.78
CA SER A 81 -10.86 5.23 -36.86
C SER A 81 -9.34 5.25 -37.14
N ARG A 82 -8.95 5.32 -38.41
CA ARG A 82 -7.54 5.46 -38.82
C ARG A 82 -6.91 6.77 -38.33
N TYR A 83 -7.66 7.87 -38.39
CA TYR A 83 -7.16 9.17 -37.93
C TYR A 83 -7.12 9.25 -36.40
N GLU A 84 -8.13 8.72 -35.70
CA GLU A 84 -8.10 8.61 -34.24
C GLU A 84 -6.91 7.79 -33.75
N LYS A 85 -6.64 6.63 -34.39
CA LYS A 85 -5.47 5.83 -34.09
C LYS A 85 -4.17 6.61 -34.34
N CYS A 86 -4.06 7.31 -35.48
CA CYS A 86 -2.90 8.15 -35.77
C CYS A 86 -2.65 9.20 -34.68
N LEU A 87 -3.71 9.87 -34.21
CA LEU A 87 -3.58 10.83 -33.10
C LEU A 87 -3.06 10.16 -31.83
N ARG A 88 -3.57 8.97 -31.47
CA ARG A 88 -3.08 8.21 -30.30
C ARG A 88 -1.60 7.84 -30.45
N ASP A 89 -1.24 7.27 -31.60
CA ASP A 89 0.11 6.79 -31.89
C ASP A 89 1.13 7.94 -31.94
N ARG A 90 0.69 9.16 -32.27
CA ARG A 90 1.51 10.38 -32.35
C ARG A 90 1.41 11.29 -31.14
N MET A 91 0.74 10.85 -30.06
CA MET A 91 0.55 11.70 -28.88
C MET A 91 1.89 12.13 -28.26
N GLU A 92 2.87 11.24 -28.19
CA GLU A 92 4.20 11.55 -27.65
C GLU A 92 4.98 12.54 -28.52
N ASP A 93 4.85 12.43 -29.84
CA ASP A 93 5.49 13.35 -30.79
C ASP A 93 4.83 14.75 -30.75
N ILE A 94 3.49 14.80 -30.65
CA ILE A 94 2.70 16.04 -30.71
C ILE A 94 2.67 16.77 -29.37
N GLN A 95 2.76 16.03 -28.25
CA GLN A 95 2.64 16.55 -26.88
C GLN A 95 1.44 17.48 -26.66
N PRO A 96 0.20 17.07 -27.03
CA PRO A 96 -0.98 17.94 -26.95
C PRO A 96 -1.36 18.35 -25.52
N PHE A 97 -0.83 17.63 -24.52
CA PHE A 97 -1.04 17.87 -23.10
C PHE A 97 0.22 18.41 -22.40
N GLY A 98 1.30 18.70 -23.13
CA GLY A 98 2.60 19.04 -22.54
C GLY A 98 3.03 18.00 -21.49
N ASP A 99 3.50 18.48 -20.33
CA ASP A 99 4.03 17.63 -19.26
C ASP A 99 2.98 17.00 -18.34
N HIS A 100 1.69 17.32 -18.51
CA HIS A 100 0.63 16.87 -17.59
C HIS A 100 0.55 15.33 -17.43
N PRO A 101 0.65 14.50 -18.48
CA PRO A 101 0.64 13.04 -18.33
C PRO A 101 1.78 12.56 -17.42
N LYS A 102 2.97 13.12 -17.58
CA LYS A 102 4.14 12.78 -16.76
C LYS A 102 3.97 13.22 -15.32
N GLN A 103 3.48 14.45 -15.10
CA GLN A 103 3.23 14.98 -13.76
C GLN A 103 2.19 14.15 -12.99
N ILE A 104 1.09 13.78 -13.65
CA ILE A 104 0.04 12.94 -13.04
C ILE A 104 0.55 11.53 -12.76
N ALA A 105 1.29 10.92 -13.69
CA ALA A 105 1.90 9.61 -13.47
C ALA A 105 2.84 9.62 -12.25
N ASN A 106 3.74 10.60 -12.18
CA ASN A 106 4.65 10.75 -11.06
C ASN A 106 3.91 10.96 -9.73
N GLY A 107 2.91 11.85 -9.70
CA GLY A 107 2.12 12.10 -8.49
C GLY A 107 1.34 10.87 -8.02
N LEU A 108 0.78 10.09 -8.94
CA LEU A 108 0.12 8.82 -8.58
C LEU A 108 1.12 7.80 -8.03
N ILE A 109 2.30 7.67 -8.63
CA ILE A 109 3.34 6.75 -8.16
C ILE A 109 3.82 7.15 -6.75
N GLU A 110 4.05 8.43 -6.54
CA GLU A 110 4.50 9.00 -5.26
C GLU A 110 3.51 8.72 -4.13
N VAL A 111 2.21 8.74 -4.41
CA VAL A 111 1.17 8.47 -3.41
C VAL A 111 0.87 6.97 -3.26
N ILE A 112 0.75 6.23 -4.37
CA ILE A 112 0.28 4.84 -4.35
C ILE A 112 1.37 3.86 -3.92
N LYS A 113 2.64 4.08 -4.31
CA LYS A 113 3.70 3.13 -3.96
C LYS A 113 3.91 3.00 -2.44
N PRO A 114 3.95 4.09 -1.66
CA PRO A 114 3.98 4.00 -0.20
C PRO A 114 2.76 3.29 0.40
N VAL A 115 1.57 3.47 -0.18
CA VAL A 115 0.34 2.77 0.22
C VAL A 115 0.46 1.25 0.00
N GLN A 116 0.94 0.81 -1.16
CA GLN A 116 1.19 -0.61 -1.46
C GLN A 116 2.15 -1.21 -0.43
N VAL A 117 3.29 -0.55 -0.19
CA VAL A 117 4.30 -0.98 0.79
C VAL A 117 3.70 -1.08 2.19
N TYR A 118 2.85 -0.14 2.59
CA TYR A 118 2.17 -0.16 3.89
C TYR A 118 1.24 -1.37 4.03
N LEU A 119 0.41 -1.64 3.02
CA LEU A 119 -0.52 -2.77 3.01
C LEU A 119 0.20 -4.13 2.98
N ASP A 120 1.26 -4.23 2.19
CA ASP A 120 2.11 -5.42 2.12
C ASP A 120 2.84 -5.65 3.43
N SER A 121 3.32 -4.59 4.08
CA SER A 121 3.92 -4.65 5.41
C SER A 121 2.90 -5.13 6.45
N LEU A 122 1.66 -4.63 6.44
CA LEU A 122 0.64 -5.17 7.36
C LEU A 122 0.38 -6.66 7.11
N THR A 123 0.36 -7.08 5.85
CA THR A 123 0.20 -8.49 5.48
C THR A 123 1.38 -9.35 5.93
N PHE A 124 2.60 -8.85 5.76
CA PHE A 124 3.81 -9.49 6.23
C PHE A 124 3.85 -9.59 7.77
N ALA A 125 3.41 -8.54 8.47
CA ALA A 125 3.32 -8.52 9.93
C ALA A 125 2.42 -9.65 10.45
N MET A 126 1.26 -9.88 9.82
CA MET A 126 0.37 -11.00 10.17
C MET A 126 1.06 -12.35 10.01
N LYS A 127 1.80 -12.55 8.90
CA LYS A 127 2.57 -13.78 8.67
C LYS A 127 3.63 -14.01 9.74
N ILE A 128 4.32 -12.96 10.18
CA ILE A 128 5.30 -13.04 11.27
C ILE A 128 4.63 -13.39 12.59
N ILE A 129 3.48 -12.78 12.91
CA ILE A 129 2.71 -13.11 14.12
C ILE A 129 2.28 -14.58 14.10
N ASP A 130 1.72 -15.07 12.99
CA ASP A 130 1.29 -16.46 12.88
C ASP A 130 2.49 -17.43 12.94
N GLY A 131 3.60 -17.10 12.29
CA GLY A 131 4.84 -17.87 12.36
C GLY A 131 5.49 -17.86 13.75
N SER A 132 5.38 -16.75 14.49
CA SER A 132 5.96 -16.62 15.84
C SER A 132 5.34 -17.60 16.84
N ARG A 133 4.11 -18.05 16.60
CA ARG A 133 3.45 -19.07 17.42
C ARG A 133 4.14 -20.44 17.37
N LEU A 134 4.98 -20.66 16.35
CA LEU A 134 5.75 -21.88 16.19
C LEU A 134 7.12 -21.82 16.88
N LEU A 135 7.48 -20.66 17.47
CA LEU A 135 8.73 -20.53 18.22
C LEU A 135 8.63 -21.31 19.53
N SER A 136 9.38 -22.40 19.60
CA SER A 136 9.54 -23.22 20.81
C SER A 136 10.59 -22.63 21.75
N PHE A 137 10.55 -23.07 23.00
CA PHE A 137 11.64 -22.85 23.95
C PHE A 137 12.97 -23.41 23.43
N THR A 138 14.08 -22.83 23.89
CA THR A 138 15.42 -23.35 23.57
C THR A 138 15.57 -24.79 24.04
N THR A 139 16.31 -25.59 23.25
CA THR A 139 16.66 -26.96 23.63
C THR A 139 17.37 -26.95 24.99
N GLY A 140 16.91 -27.78 25.92
CA GLY A 140 17.46 -27.83 27.29
C GLY A 140 16.84 -26.80 28.25
N CYS A 141 15.79 -26.08 27.86
CA CYS A 141 15.04 -25.19 28.74
C CYS A 141 14.25 -25.95 29.83
N ASP A 142 13.68 -27.12 29.52
CA ASP A 142 12.88 -27.92 30.46
C ASP A 142 13.56 -28.18 31.82
N PRO A 143 14.79 -28.71 31.90
CA PRO A 143 15.45 -28.94 33.19
C PRO A 143 15.75 -27.64 33.95
N VAL A 144 16.01 -26.54 33.24
CA VAL A 144 16.30 -25.23 33.86
C VAL A 144 15.03 -24.60 34.44
N LEU A 145 13.91 -24.68 33.72
CA LEU A 145 12.60 -24.25 34.22
C LEU A 145 12.16 -25.09 35.41
N LEU A 146 12.35 -26.42 35.36
CA LEU A 146 12.07 -27.31 36.48
C LEU A 146 12.90 -26.94 37.72
N GLN A 147 14.20 -26.68 37.51
CA GLN A 147 15.08 -26.26 38.60
C GLN A 147 14.64 -24.93 39.22
N MET A 148 14.26 -23.96 38.40
CA MET A 148 13.78 -22.66 38.87
C MET A 148 12.45 -22.77 39.63
N THR A 149 11.55 -23.65 39.20
CA THR A 149 10.17 -23.70 39.68
C THR A 149 9.98 -24.65 40.86
N TYR A 150 10.65 -25.81 40.87
CA TYR A 150 10.32 -26.91 41.79
C TYR A 150 11.47 -27.34 42.72
N CYS A 151 12.73 -26.96 42.46
CA CYS A 151 13.83 -27.44 43.31
C CYS A 151 13.76 -26.94 44.76
N SER A 152 13.11 -25.80 45.05
CA SER A 152 12.89 -25.34 46.42
C SER A 152 12.02 -26.34 47.20
N LEU A 153 10.92 -26.78 46.58
CA LEU A 153 10.02 -27.79 47.14
C LEU A 153 10.74 -29.12 47.35
N CYS A 154 11.49 -29.61 46.36
CA CYS A 154 12.24 -30.86 46.50
C CYS A 154 13.33 -30.81 47.58
N LYS A 155 13.81 -29.62 47.94
CA LYS A 155 14.76 -29.41 49.04
C LYS A 155 14.09 -29.24 50.41
N GLY A 156 12.76 -29.36 50.50
CA GLY A 156 12.00 -29.21 51.74
C GLY A 156 11.87 -27.75 52.20
N LEU A 157 12.09 -26.78 51.31
CA LEU A 157 11.83 -25.37 51.60
C LEU A 157 10.32 -25.09 51.43
N SER A 158 9.85 -24.00 52.05
CA SER A 158 8.44 -23.59 51.97
C SER A 158 7.94 -23.48 50.54
N GLU A 159 6.74 -24.01 50.26
CA GLU A 159 6.02 -23.86 48.97
C GLU A 159 5.80 -22.40 48.57
N THR A 160 5.82 -21.48 49.54
CA THR A 160 5.67 -20.04 49.29
C THR A 160 6.94 -19.36 48.78
N LEU A 161 8.08 -20.06 48.79
CA LEU A 161 9.37 -19.53 48.36
C LEU A 161 9.42 -19.44 46.82
N LYS A 162 9.38 -18.21 46.30
CA LYS A 162 9.47 -17.91 44.88
C LYS A 162 10.94 -17.75 44.43
N PRO A 163 11.26 -18.02 43.15
CA PRO A 163 12.58 -17.71 42.60
C PRO A 163 12.86 -16.20 42.69
N CYS A 164 14.13 -15.85 42.92
CA CYS A 164 14.58 -14.46 42.88
C CYS A 164 14.24 -13.83 41.52
N HIS A 165 13.86 -12.56 41.50
CA HIS A 165 13.47 -11.86 40.28
C HIS A 165 14.53 -11.97 39.17
N GLN A 166 15.78 -11.67 39.50
CA GLN A 166 16.90 -11.75 38.55
C GLN A 166 17.12 -13.17 38.00
N TYR A 167 17.05 -14.19 38.87
CA TYR A 167 17.19 -15.58 38.45
C TYR A 167 16.05 -16.00 37.50
N CYS A 168 14.82 -15.53 37.77
CA CYS A 168 13.68 -15.75 36.88
C CYS A 168 13.91 -15.15 35.50
N LEU A 169 14.36 -13.89 35.44
CA LEU A 169 14.66 -13.22 34.17
C LEU A 169 15.75 -13.96 33.39
N GLU A 170 16.86 -14.34 34.02
CA GLU A 170 17.97 -15.03 33.35
C GLU A 170 17.55 -16.39 32.77
N VAL A 171 16.70 -17.14 33.48
CA VAL A 171 16.16 -18.41 32.99
C VAL A 171 15.20 -18.17 31.82
N MET A 172 14.27 -17.23 31.97
CA MET A 172 13.30 -16.91 30.92
C MET A 172 13.96 -16.37 29.66
N GLU A 173 15.00 -15.53 29.77
CA GLU A 173 15.76 -15.02 28.63
C GLU A 173 16.45 -16.15 27.85
N LYS A 174 17.05 -17.12 28.56
CA LYS A 174 17.67 -18.29 27.93
C LYS A 174 16.64 -19.17 27.25
N CYS A 175 15.50 -19.38 27.88
CA CYS A 175 14.42 -20.21 27.38
C CYS A 175 13.70 -19.59 26.16
N LEU A 176 13.49 -18.27 26.18
CA LEU A 176 12.80 -17.51 25.13
C LEU A 176 13.76 -16.85 24.13
N ALA A 177 15.01 -17.30 24.06
CA ALA A 177 16.01 -16.70 23.18
C ALA A 177 15.54 -16.55 21.70
N PRO A 178 14.84 -17.51 21.07
CA PRO A 178 14.31 -17.34 19.72
C PRO A 178 13.31 -16.18 19.62
N THR A 179 12.41 -16.05 20.60
CA THR A 179 11.43 -14.95 20.69
C THR A 179 12.11 -13.61 20.89
N LEU A 180 13.12 -13.54 21.76
CA LEU A 180 13.88 -12.32 22.01
C LEU A 180 14.69 -11.87 20.78
N GLN A 181 15.19 -12.82 19.98
CA GLN A 181 15.83 -12.49 18.70
C GLN A 181 14.83 -11.86 17.74
N LEU A 182 13.63 -12.45 17.60
CA LEU A 182 12.56 -11.88 16.78
C LEU A 182 12.15 -10.48 17.27
N GLN A 183 12.00 -10.29 18.59
CA GLN A 183 11.57 -9.03 19.20
C GLN A 183 12.43 -7.83 18.77
N LYS A 184 13.76 -8.03 18.60
CA LYS A 184 14.67 -6.97 18.15
C LYS A 184 14.31 -6.45 16.77
N TYR A 185 14.10 -7.35 15.81
CA TYR A 185 13.70 -6.98 14.44
C TYR A 185 12.26 -6.46 14.41
N TRP A 186 11.40 -7.05 15.21
CA TRP A 186 9.99 -6.69 15.31
C TRP A 186 9.78 -5.25 15.78
N LYS A 187 10.59 -4.79 16.74
CA LYS A 187 10.56 -3.41 17.21
C LYS A 187 10.88 -2.42 16.08
N VAL A 188 12.01 -2.63 15.39
CA VAL A 188 12.44 -1.76 14.26
C VAL A 188 11.42 -1.77 13.13
N TYR A 189 10.84 -2.95 12.86
CA TYR A 189 9.80 -3.12 11.87
C TYR A 189 8.57 -2.26 12.16
N PHE A 190 8.06 -2.31 13.39
CA PHE A 190 6.90 -1.52 13.79
C PHE A 190 7.18 -0.02 13.83
N GLU A 191 8.35 0.39 14.30
CA GLU A 191 8.76 1.81 14.27
C GLU A 191 8.82 2.35 12.82
N SER A 192 9.28 1.53 11.88
CA SER A 192 9.32 1.89 10.45
C SER A 192 7.91 1.97 9.85
N LEU A 193 7.04 1.01 10.20
CA LEU A 193 5.67 0.96 9.74
C LEU A 193 4.83 2.14 10.27
N ASP A 194 5.03 2.51 11.53
CA ASP A 194 4.43 3.68 12.16
C ASP A 194 4.87 4.97 11.46
N SER A 195 6.17 5.10 11.19
CA SER A 195 6.70 6.25 10.44
C SER A 195 6.10 6.36 9.03
N LEU A 196 5.89 5.22 8.35
CA LEU A 196 5.23 5.20 7.04
C LEU A 196 3.76 5.60 7.16
N ALA A 197 3.04 5.12 8.18
CA ALA A 197 1.66 5.51 8.44
C ALA A 197 1.51 7.02 8.68
N SER A 198 2.37 7.63 9.50
CA SER A 198 2.38 9.09 9.71
C SER A 198 2.68 9.87 8.43
N SER A 199 3.57 9.35 7.58
CA SER A 199 3.84 9.97 6.28
C SER A 199 2.61 9.93 5.37
N LEU A 200 1.89 8.81 5.34
CA LEU A 200 0.65 8.65 4.57
C LEU A 200 -0.49 9.51 5.12
N ALA A 201 -0.52 9.77 6.43
CA ALA A 201 -1.47 10.67 7.07
C ALA A 201 -1.18 12.16 6.84
N GLY A 202 -0.03 12.50 6.23
CA GLY A 202 0.40 13.89 6.03
C GLY A 202 0.94 14.56 7.30
N GLU A 203 1.22 13.80 8.36
CA GLU A 203 1.79 14.34 9.61
C GLU A 203 3.29 14.64 9.52
N LYS A 204 3.96 14.20 8.44
CA LYS A 204 5.39 14.43 8.18
C LYS A 204 5.70 15.20 6.89
N SER A 205 4.74 15.95 6.33
CA SER A 205 5.04 16.93 5.29
C SER A 205 5.60 18.20 5.96
N VAL A 206 6.92 18.24 6.11
CA VAL A 206 7.71 19.46 6.39
C VAL A 206 8.01 20.18 5.08
#